data_AF-A0AAV4S815-F1
#
_entry.id   AF-A0AAV4S815-F1
#
_cell.length_a   1.000
_cell.length_b   1.000
_cell.length_c   1.000
_cell.angle_alpha   90.00
_cell.angle_beta   90.00
_cell.angle_gamma   90.00
#
_symmetry.space_group_name_H-M   'P 1'
#
loop_
_entity.id
_entity.type
_entity.pdbx_description
1 polymer ?
#
loop_
_entity_poly.entity_id
_entity_poly.type
_entity_poly.pdbx_seq_one_letter_code
_entity_poly.pdbx_strand_id
1 'polypeptide(L)'
;MSRKDQQNYDLFLGWNRRFHVASALWIIRPSPKMCGKFVLLFVFVAVISALIGVGKADQLHRPQPYSFGYAIEDAHGSQHRQEEGDGAGVVRGSYGFVDERGIHRIVYYVADHLGFRAKIVTNEPGTANQNPAGVLMQSVV
;
A
#
# COMPACT_ATOMS: atom_id res chain seq x y z
N MET A 1 13.71 12.23 -50.06
CA MET A 1 13.02 12.23 -48.76
C MET A 1 11.86 13.21 -48.85
N SER A 2 10.64 12.77 -48.55
CA SER A 2 9.38 13.43 -48.91
C SER A 2 8.97 14.49 -47.89
N ARG A 3 8.32 15.57 -48.36
CA ARG A 3 7.93 16.79 -47.62
C ARG A 3 6.99 16.56 -46.42
N LYS A 4 6.60 15.31 -46.13
CA LYS A 4 5.70 14.95 -45.03
C LYS A 4 6.43 14.64 -43.73
N ASP A 5 7.73 14.40 -43.77
CA ASP A 5 8.51 14.05 -42.56
C ASP A 5 9.08 15.28 -41.84
N GLN A 6 9.09 16.45 -42.49
CA GLN A 6 9.60 17.69 -41.90
C GLN A 6 8.61 18.36 -40.94
N GLN A 7 7.31 18.10 -41.05
CA GLN A 7 6.29 18.74 -40.20
C GLN A 7 6.23 18.19 -38.77
N ASN A 8 6.93 17.08 -38.46
CA ASN A 8 6.81 16.42 -37.16
C ASN A 8 7.91 16.78 -36.15
N TYR A 9 8.86 17.65 -36.52
CA TYR A 9 9.92 18.13 -35.63
C TYR A 9 9.80 19.63 -35.29
N ASP A 10 8.81 20.32 -35.86
CA ASP A 10 8.51 21.74 -35.59
C ASP A 10 7.51 21.94 -34.44
N LEU A 11 7.37 20.96 -33.54
CA LEU A 11 6.62 21.11 -32.26
C LEU A 11 7.53 21.22 -31.03
N PHE A 12 8.85 21.22 -31.22
CA PHE A 12 9.81 21.51 -30.16
C PHE A 12 10.82 22.54 -30.67
N LEU A 13 10.85 23.69 -29.99
CA LEU A 13 11.81 24.79 -30.11
C LEU A 13 11.57 25.80 -31.24
N GLY A 14 10.79 26.85 -30.93
CA GLY A 14 11.08 28.15 -31.54
C GLY A 14 9.96 29.18 -31.56
N TRP A 15 9.57 29.74 -30.42
CA TRP A 15 8.96 31.08 -30.41
C TRP A 15 9.44 31.95 -29.24
N ASN A 16 10.74 31.89 -28.95
CA ASN A 16 11.43 33.04 -28.36
C ASN A 16 11.95 33.92 -29.50
N ARG A 17 11.12 34.86 -29.94
CA ARG A 17 11.50 36.25 -30.27
C ARG A 17 10.30 37.00 -30.82
N ARG A 18 10.13 38.22 -30.30
CA ARG A 18 9.17 39.27 -30.68
C ARG A 18 7.79 39.17 -30.05
N PHE A 19 7.77 39.33 -28.74
CA PHE A 19 6.83 40.29 -28.17
C PHE A 19 7.63 41.34 -27.40
N HIS A 20 7.71 42.54 -27.98
CA HIS A 20 7.77 43.76 -27.18
C HIS A 20 6.46 43.80 -26.39
N VAL A 21 6.42 43.08 -25.27
CA VAL A 21 5.47 43.37 -24.20
C VAL A 21 6.28 44.10 -23.16
N ALA A 22 5.92 45.37 -23.02
CA ALA A 22 6.48 46.29 -22.06
C ALA A 22 6.70 45.57 -20.73
N SER A 23 7.88 45.76 -20.17
CA SER A 23 8.24 45.40 -18.81
C SER A 23 7.23 46.02 -17.85
N ALA A 24 6.11 45.34 -17.64
CA ALA A 24 5.26 45.52 -16.48
C ALA A 24 5.97 44.82 -15.33
N LEU A 25 7.13 45.36 -14.97
CA LEU A 25 7.71 45.22 -13.65
C LEU A 25 6.70 45.89 -12.72
N TRP A 26 5.62 45.18 -12.36
CA TRP A 26 4.80 45.51 -11.22
C TRP A 26 5.68 45.21 -10.00
N ILE A 27 6.66 46.10 -9.80
CA ILE A 27 7.22 46.36 -8.49
C ILE A 27 5.99 46.65 -7.65
N ILE A 28 5.64 45.70 -6.77
CA ILE A 28 4.83 46.03 -5.61
C ILE A 28 5.67 47.07 -4.87
N ARG A 29 5.46 48.36 -5.19
CA ARG A 29 5.96 49.45 -4.36
C ARG A 29 5.14 49.36 -3.09
N PRO A 30 5.72 48.96 -1.94
CA PRO A 30 4.98 49.07 -0.70
C PRO A 30 4.61 50.54 -0.55
N SER A 31 3.32 50.83 -0.62
CA SER A 31 2.80 52.16 -0.35
C SER A 31 3.20 52.49 1.10
N PRO A 32 3.80 53.66 1.38
CA PRO A 32 4.18 54.07 2.74
C PRO A 32 2.95 54.40 3.61
N LYS A 33 1.73 54.10 3.11
CA LYS A 33 0.45 54.30 3.79
C LYS A 33 -0.20 52.99 4.18
N MET A 34 0.58 51.97 4.53
CA MET A 34 0.01 50.87 5.30
C MET A 34 -0.10 51.31 6.74
N CYS A 35 -1.30 51.79 7.10
CA CYS A 35 -1.68 52.12 8.47
C CYS A 35 -1.33 50.95 9.38
N GLY A 36 -0.72 51.21 10.53
CA GLY A 36 -0.24 50.17 11.47
C GLY A 36 -1.27 49.07 11.78
N LYS A 37 -2.58 49.36 11.63
CA LYS A 37 -3.69 48.39 11.72
C LYS A 37 -3.59 47.21 10.74
N PHE A 38 -3.12 47.41 9.51
CA PHE A 38 -2.98 46.33 8.53
C PHE A 38 -1.74 45.46 8.77
N VAL A 39 -0.65 46.07 9.24
CA VAL A 39 0.56 45.34 9.65
C VAL A 39 0.26 44.52 10.91
N LEU A 40 -0.44 45.11 11.88
CA LEU A 40 -0.82 44.42 13.11
C LEU A 40 -1.78 43.26 12.84
N LEU A 41 -2.72 43.43 11.90
CA LEU A 41 -3.65 42.36 11.49
C LEU A 41 -2.90 41.18 10.86
N PHE A 42 -1.93 41.43 9.97
CA PHE A 42 -1.13 40.37 9.36
C PHE A 42 -0.28 39.63 10.39
N VAL A 43 0.34 40.35 11.33
CA VAL A 43 1.09 39.73 12.45
C VAL A 43 0.14 38.95 13.35
N PHE A 44 -1.05 39.47 13.64
CA PHE A 44 -2.04 38.79 14.47
C PHE A 44 -2.56 37.51 13.81
N VAL A 45 -2.85 37.54 12.50
CA VAL A 45 -3.24 36.35 11.73
C VAL A 45 -2.12 35.32 11.69
N ALA A 46 -0.86 35.74 11.50
CA ALA A 46 0.29 34.85 11.52
C ALA A 46 0.57 34.24 12.91
N VAL A 47 0.37 35.02 13.98
CA VAL A 47 0.47 34.54 15.37
C VAL A 47 -0.67 33.57 15.68
N ILE A 48 -1.89 33.87 15.26
CA ILE A 48 -3.05 32.98 15.42
C ILE A 48 -2.84 31.68 14.63
N SER A 49 -2.30 31.73 13.40
CA SER A 49 -2.02 30.51 12.63
C SER A 49 -0.85 29.70 13.21
N ALA A 50 0.10 30.33 13.90
CA ALA A 50 1.17 29.64 14.63
C ALA A 50 0.70 29.05 15.97
N LEU A 51 -0.26 29.70 16.65
CA LEU A 51 -0.87 29.22 17.90
C LEU A 51 -1.86 28.08 17.66
N ILE A 52 -2.58 28.11 16.53
CA ILE A 52 -3.34 26.97 16.01
C ILE A 52 -2.32 26.07 15.31
N GLY A 53 -1.42 25.49 16.09
CA GLY A 53 -0.57 24.40 15.62
C GLY A 53 -1.48 23.27 15.16
N VAL A 54 -1.82 23.26 13.87
CA VAL A 54 -2.50 22.12 13.23
C VAL A 54 -1.44 21.03 13.11
N GLY A 55 -1.19 20.36 14.23
CA GLY A 55 -0.50 19.09 14.24
C GLY A 55 -1.31 18.16 13.36
N LYS A 56 -0.81 17.89 12.15
CA LYS A 56 -1.23 16.69 11.43
C LYS A 56 -0.73 15.53 12.28
N ALA A 57 -1.62 14.97 13.10
CA ALA A 57 -1.37 13.70 13.73
C ALA A 57 -1.24 12.69 12.58
N ASP A 58 -0.01 12.30 12.25
CA ASP A 58 0.23 11.12 11.44
C ASP A 58 -0.44 9.97 12.19
N GLN A 59 -1.57 9.52 11.66
CA GLN A 59 -2.24 8.32 12.13
C GLN A 59 -1.29 7.16 11.83
N LEU A 60 -0.48 6.81 12.83
CA LEU A 60 0.42 5.67 12.80
C LEU A 60 -0.47 4.42 12.55
N HIS A 61 -0.58 4.00 11.28
CA HIS A 61 -1.35 2.83 10.89
C HIS A 61 -0.61 1.59 11.37
N ARG A 62 -0.78 1.25 12.65
CA ARG A 62 -0.42 -0.08 13.13
C ARG A 62 -1.43 -1.09 12.62
N PRO A 63 -0.99 -2.30 12.24
CA PRO A 63 -1.91 -3.41 12.00
C PRO A 63 -2.83 -3.59 13.19
N GLN A 64 -4.13 -3.70 12.95
CA GLN A 64 -5.09 -4.06 13.99
C GLN A 64 -5.23 -5.58 14.04
N PRO A 65 -5.53 -6.16 15.22
CA PRO A 65 -5.88 -7.57 15.29
C PRO A 65 -7.07 -7.89 14.40
N TYR A 66 -7.05 -9.06 13.76
CA TYR A 66 -8.14 -9.53 12.93
C TYR A 66 -8.31 -11.05 13.08
N SER A 67 -9.49 -11.54 12.75
CA SER A 67 -9.77 -12.96 12.61
C SER A 67 -10.81 -13.15 11.52
N PHE A 68 -10.57 -14.09 10.60
CA PHE A 68 -11.54 -14.48 9.58
C PHE A 68 -11.45 -15.97 9.29
N GLY A 69 -12.51 -16.51 8.71
CA GLY A 69 -12.51 -17.88 8.21
C GLY A 69 -13.73 -18.16 7.35
N TYR A 70 -13.65 -19.22 6.57
CA TYR A 70 -14.74 -19.75 5.76
C TYR A 70 -14.60 -21.27 5.60
N ALA A 71 -15.73 -21.90 5.30
CA ALA A 71 -15.81 -23.29 4.90
C ALA A 71 -16.75 -23.40 3.70
N ILE A 72 -16.39 -24.25 2.75
CA ILE A 72 -17.14 -24.55 1.53
C ILE A 72 -17.30 -26.06 1.46
N GLU A 73 -18.51 -26.53 1.24
CA GLU A 73 -18.82 -27.95 1.05
C GLU A 73 -19.68 -28.12 -0.20
N ASP A 74 -19.30 -29.05 -1.07
CA ASP A 74 -20.02 -29.39 -2.29
C ASP A 74 -19.95 -30.89 -2.59
N ALA A 75 -20.49 -31.30 -3.74
CA ALA A 75 -20.51 -32.71 -4.15
C ALA A 75 -19.12 -33.32 -4.39
N HIS A 76 -18.09 -32.50 -4.59
CA HIS A 76 -16.73 -32.92 -4.92
C HIS A 76 -15.77 -32.82 -3.74
N GLY A 77 -16.22 -32.28 -2.59
CA GLY A 77 -15.42 -32.23 -1.38
C GLY A 77 -15.72 -31.06 -0.46
N SER A 78 -14.76 -30.77 0.42
CA SER A 78 -14.80 -29.64 1.34
C SER A 78 -13.49 -28.86 1.31
N GLN A 79 -13.58 -27.56 1.56
CA GLN A 79 -12.45 -26.65 1.67
C GLN A 79 -12.67 -25.70 2.84
N HIS A 80 -11.61 -25.34 3.54
CA HIS A 80 -11.71 -24.39 4.65
C HIS A 80 -10.46 -23.52 4.77
N ARG A 81 -10.64 -22.35 5.38
CA ARG A 81 -9.56 -21.48 5.83
C ARG A 81 -9.96 -20.77 7.11
N GLN A 82 -9.01 -20.61 8.01
CA GLN A 82 -9.09 -19.71 9.16
C GLN A 82 -7.74 -19.03 9.36
N GLU A 83 -7.77 -17.75 9.71
CA GLU A 83 -6.56 -16.96 9.96
C GLU A 83 -6.85 -15.86 10.96
N GLU A 84 -5.90 -15.61 11.84
CA GLU A 84 -5.91 -14.48 12.76
C GLU A 84 -4.56 -13.78 12.76
N GLY A 85 -4.61 -12.46 12.88
CA GLY A 85 -3.45 -11.59 13.09
C GLY A 85 -3.57 -10.89 14.43
N ASP A 86 -2.47 -10.80 15.18
CA ASP A 86 -2.45 -10.20 16.53
C ASP A 86 -2.25 -8.67 16.54
N GLY A 87 -2.10 -8.05 15.37
CA GLY A 87 -1.77 -6.63 15.23
C GLY A 87 -0.35 -6.24 15.64
N ALA A 88 0.44 -7.17 16.17
CA ALA A 88 1.84 -7.00 16.57
C ALA A 88 2.84 -7.62 15.57
N GLY A 89 2.33 -8.17 14.46
CA GLY A 89 3.14 -8.74 13.38
C GLY A 89 3.19 -10.26 13.39
N VAL A 90 2.37 -10.93 14.22
CA VAL A 90 2.16 -12.38 14.15
C VAL A 90 0.85 -12.66 13.41
N VAL A 91 0.94 -13.54 12.40
CA VAL A 91 -0.22 -14.10 11.70
C VAL A 91 -0.16 -15.61 11.81
N ARG A 92 -1.26 -16.25 12.18
CA ARG A 92 -1.37 -17.71 12.24
C ARG A 92 -2.70 -18.17 11.68
N GLY A 93 -2.70 -19.36 11.11
CA GLY A 93 -3.90 -19.90 10.50
C GLY A 93 -3.76 -21.32 10.01
N SER A 94 -4.83 -21.80 9.41
CA SER A 94 -4.83 -23.05 8.69
C SER A 94 -5.76 -22.99 7.48
N TYR A 95 -5.39 -23.69 6.42
CA TYR A 95 -6.28 -23.97 5.31
C TYR A 95 -6.14 -25.42 4.88
N GLY A 96 -7.18 -25.94 4.24
CA GLY A 96 -7.15 -27.32 3.79
C GLY A 96 -8.35 -27.70 2.93
N PHE A 97 -8.28 -28.91 2.39
CA PHE A 97 -9.36 -29.51 1.62
C PHE A 97 -9.44 -31.02 1.87
N VAL A 98 -10.60 -31.59 1.53
CA VAL A 98 -10.85 -33.03 1.37
C VAL A 98 -11.59 -33.20 0.05
N ASP A 99 -11.15 -34.09 -0.83
CA ASP A 99 -11.85 -34.42 -2.07
C ASP A 99 -12.84 -35.59 -1.91
N GLU A 100 -13.63 -35.86 -2.94
CA GLU A 100 -14.61 -36.97 -3.01
C GLU A 100 -13.99 -38.37 -2.82
N ARG A 101 -12.66 -38.50 -2.97
CA ARG A 101 -11.91 -39.75 -2.77
C ARG A 101 -11.30 -39.86 -1.38
N GLY A 102 -11.53 -38.87 -0.50
CA GLY A 102 -10.95 -38.80 0.84
C GLY A 102 -9.48 -38.37 0.86
N ILE A 103 -8.95 -37.88 -0.27
CA ILE A 103 -7.63 -37.26 -0.32
C ILE A 103 -7.74 -35.87 0.31
N HIS A 104 -6.84 -35.57 1.23
CA HIS A 104 -6.87 -34.35 2.00
C HIS A 104 -5.49 -33.75 2.19
N ARG A 105 -5.47 -32.44 2.37
CA ARG A 105 -4.33 -31.67 2.82
C ARG A 105 -4.78 -30.64 3.83
N ILE A 106 -4.04 -30.51 4.92
CA ILE A 106 -4.20 -29.44 5.90
C ILE A 106 -2.84 -28.76 6.07
N VAL A 107 -2.80 -27.44 5.94
CA VAL A 107 -1.62 -26.61 6.13
C VAL A 107 -1.86 -25.73 7.34
N TYR A 108 -1.06 -25.91 8.39
CA TYR A 108 -0.97 -24.99 9.52
C TYR A 108 0.20 -24.05 9.29
N TYR A 109 0.06 -22.76 9.57
CA TYR A 109 1.14 -21.80 9.36
C TYR A 109 1.20 -20.73 10.44
N VAL A 110 2.41 -20.19 10.61
CA VAL A 110 2.71 -19.01 11.42
C VAL A 110 3.70 -18.13 10.65
N ALA A 111 3.42 -16.84 10.63
CA ALA A 111 4.33 -15.80 10.17
C ALA A 111 4.61 -14.87 11.35
N ASP A 112 5.87 -14.76 11.74
CA ASP A 112 6.33 -13.89 12.83
C ASP A 112 7.77 -13.41 12.57
N HIS A 113 8.44 -12.90 13.59
CA HIS A 113 9.82 -12.44 13.53
C HIS A 113 10.84 -13.54 13.13
N LEU A 114 10.47 -14.83 13.27
CA LEU A 114 11.30 -15.96 12.84
C LEU A 114 10.98 -16.38 11.39
N GLY A 115 10.23 -15.56 10.65
CA GLY A 115 9.83 -15.81 9.27
C GLY A 115 8.54 -16.63 9.15
N PHE A 116 8.29 -17.15 7.94
CA PHE A 116 7.15 -18.01 7.67
C PHE A 116 7.52 -19.48 7.91
N ARG A 117 6.67 -20.20 8.66
CA ARG A 117 6.82 -21.63 8.93
C ARG A 117 5.48 -22.32 8.77
N ALA A 118 5.49 -23.52 8.20
CA ALA A 118 4.27 -24.29 7.97
C ALA A 118 4.43 -25.77 8.33
N LYS A 119 3.33 -26.39 8.74
CA LYS A 119 3.19 -27.84 8.89
C LYS A 119 2.10 -28.31 7.95
N ILE A 120 2.41 -29.28 7.10
CA ILE A 120 1.49 -29.87 6.14
C ILE A 120 1.20 -31.31 6.57
N VAL A 121 -0.08 -31.66 6.68
CA VAL A 121 -0.56 -33.02 6.89
C VAL A 121 -1.34 -33.43 5.64
N THR A 122 -0.98 -34.54 4.99
CA THR A 122 -1.59 -34.96 3.72
C THR A 122 -1.57 -36.48 3.54
N ASN A 123 -2.55 -37.02 2.81
CA ASN A 123 -2.54 -38.40 2.29
C ASN A 123 -2.50 -38.43 0.75
N GLU A 124 -1.98 -37.38 0.11
CA GLU A 124 -1.86 -37.30 -1.34
C GLU A 124 -0.80 -38.28 -1.88
N PRO A 125 -1.13 -39.11 -2.89
CA PRO A 125 -0.16 -39.99 -3.53
C PRO A 125 1.06 -39.24 -4.06
N GLY A 126 2.25 -39.79 -3.84
CA GLY A 126 3.50 -39.18 -4.29
C GLY A 126 4.06 -38.09 -3.36
N THR A 127 3.45 -37.86 -2.19
CA THR A 127 4.04 -37.00 -1.15
C THR A 127 4.99 -37.78 -0.26
N ALA A 128 6.19 -37.25 -0.06
CA ALA A 128 7.18 -37.82 0.85
C ALA A 128 7.32 -36.96 2.12
N ASN A 129 7.76 -37.58 3.21
CA ASN A 129 8.13 -36.91 4.46
C ASN A 129 9.49 -36.21 4.32
N GLN A 130 9.57 -35.22 3.43
CA GLN A 130 10.72 -34.36 3.23
C GLN A 130 10.38 -32.96 3.73
N ASN A 131 11.26 -32.32 4.48
CA ASN A 131 11.01 -31.02 5.12
C ASN A 131 11.73 -29.87 4.38
N PRO A 132 11.26 -29.43 3.19
CA PRO A 132 11.91 -28.35 2.45
C PRO A 132 11.63 -26.98 3.09
N ALA A 133 12.58 -26.04 2.96
CA ALA A 133 12.36 -24.60 3.12
C ALA A 133 11.56 -24.15 4.38
N GLY A 134 11.79 -24.78 5.54
CA GLY A 134 11.10 -24.43 6.79
C GLY A 134 9.69 -24.98 6.93
N VAL A 135 9.33 -25.96 6.09
CA VAL A 135 8.05 -26.69 6.13
C VAL A 135 8.26 -28.05 6.77
N LEU A 136 7.36 -28.44 7.68
CA LEU A 136 7.25 -29.79 8.20
C LEU A 136 6.21 -30.57 7.38
N MET A 137 6.63 -31.57 6.62
CA MET A 137 5.73 -32.46 5.88
C MET A 137 5.42 -33.72 6.70
N GLN A 138 4.13 -34.02 6.82
CA GLN A 138 3.59 -35.24 7.41
C GLN A 138 2.64 -35.91 6.40
N SER A 139 3.22 -36.75 5.56
CA SER A 139 2.51 -37.68 4.67
C SER A 139 2.10 -38.93 5.45
N VAL A 140 0.82 -39.33 5.30
CA VAL A 140 0.23 -40.54 5.90
C VAL A 140 -0.20 -41.59 4.85
N VAL A 141 0.35 -41.50 3.64
CA VAL A 141 0.19 -42.51 2.57
C VAL A 141 0.94 -43.79 2.91
#